data_AF-A0A1E3VWV9-F1
#
_entry.id   AF-A0A1E3VWV9-F1
#
_cell.length_a   1.000
_cell.length_b   1.000
_cell.length_c   1.000
_cell.angle_alpha   90.00
_cell.angle_beta   90.00
_cell.angle_gamma   90.00
#
_symmetry.space_group_name_H-M   'P 1'
#
loop_
_entity.id
_entity.type
_entity.pdbx_description
1 polymer ?
#
loop_
_entity_poly.entity_id
_entity_poly.type
_entity_poly.pdbx_seq_one_letter_code
_entity_poly.pdbx_strand_id
1 'polypeptide(L)'
;MKPENLVYMANQIGKFFQYQKKDEIVPGIASHIKKFWDPRMREAIFAYIDQGGDGLDPYVKEAILHLKEVKNPAETSFQGT
;
A
#
# COMPACT_ATOMS: atom_id res chain seq x y z
N MET A 1 10.52 -6.73 -11.48
CA MET A 1 10.91 -7.25 -10.15
C MET A 1 9.92 -8.34 -9.78
N LYS A 2 10.33 -9.38 -9.04
CA LYS A 2 9.40 -10.44 -8.61
C LYS A 2 8.45 -9.93 -7.51
N PRO A 3 7.16 -10.31 -7.51
CA PRO A 3 6.18 -9.82 -6.53
C PRO A 3 6.60 -10.05 -5.08
N GLU A 4 7.23 -11.18 -4.78
CA GLU A 4 7.66 -11.56 -3.42
C GLU A 4 8.68 -10.56 -2.84
N ASN A 5 9.54 -10.00 -3.69
CA ASN A 5 10.50 -8.98 -3.26
C ASN A 5 9.80 -7.67 -2.89
N LEU A 6 8.74 -7.30 -3.64
CA LEU A 6 7.96 -6.09 -3.34
C LEU A 6 7.18 -6.26 -2.04
N VAL A 7 6.58 -7.44 -1.81
CA VAL A 7 5.91 -7.77 -0.54
C VAL A 7 6.88 -7.67 0.62
N TYR A 8 8.07 -8.27 0.49
CA TYR A 8 9.10 -8.18 1.51
C TYR A 8 9.49 -6.73 1.81
N MET A 9 9.79 -5.93 0.79
CA MET A 9 10.16 -4.52 0.95
C MET A 9 9.04 -3.69 1.57
N ALA A 10 7.79 -3.88 1.13
CA ALA A 10 6.63 -3.18 1.67
C ALA A 10 6.42 -3.49 3.16
N ASN A 11 6.60 -4.75 3.55
CA ASN A 11 6.53 -5.15 4.96
C ASN A 11 7.66 -4.59 5.81
N GLN A 12 8.88 -4.42 5.26
CA GLN A 12 9.95 -3.71 5.97
C GLN A 12 9.59 -2.25 6.24
N ILE A 13 8.94 -1.59 5.28
CA ILE A 13 8.42 -0.23 5.47
C ILE A 13 7.36 -0.26 6.59
N GLY A 14 6.41 -1.19 6.56
CA GLY A 14 5.39 -1.33 7.61
C GLY A 14 5.98 -1.48 9.02
N LYS A 15 7.01 -2.33 9.17
CA LYS A 15 7.72 -2.51 10.44
C LYS A 15 8.37 -1.24 10.98
N PHE A 16 8.83 -0.34 10.10
CA PHE A 16 9.37 0.94 10.54
C PHE A 16 8.28 1.83 11.17
N PHE A 17 7.07 1.83 10.60
CA PHE A 17 5.96 2.65 11.07
C PHE A 17 5.18 2.05 12.26
N GLN A 18 5.43 0.79 12.64
CA GLN A 18 4.65 0.10 13.70
C GLN A 18 4.70 0.79 15.07
N TYR A 19 5.70 1.64 15.33
CA TYR A 19 5.87 2.38 16.58
C TYR A 19 5.22 3.76 16.59
N GLN A 20 4.67 4.20 15.45
CA GLN A 20 3.95 5.46 15.34
C GLN A 20 2.55 5.35 15.96
N LYS A 21 1.86 6.49 16.10
CA LYS A 21 0.45 6.46 16.49
C LYS A 21 -0.36 5.72 15.42
N LYS A 22 -1.38 4.97 15.85
CA LYS A 22 -2.16 4.09 14.97
C LYS A 22 -2.74 4.80 13.75
N ASP A 23 -3.19 6.03 13.93
CA ASP A 23 -3.73 6.91 12.88
C ASP A 23 -2.68 7.41 11.89
N GLU A 24 -1.40 7.33 12.23
CA GLU A 24 -0.28 7.75 11.37
C GLU A 24 0.36 6.58 10.59
N ILE A 25 0.10 5.32 10.98
CA ILE A 25 0.75 4.14 10.40
C ILE A 25 0.43 4.03 8.90
N VAL A 26 -0.85 3.93 8.56
CA VAL A 26 -1.31 3.72 7.17
C VAL A 26 -0.95 4.91 6.27
N PRO A 27 -1.23 6.18 6.64
CA PRO A 27 -0.80 7.33 5.85
C PRO A 27 0.71 7.43 5.68
N GLY A 28 1.47 7.09 6.73
CA GLY A 28 2.93 7.08 6.70
C GLY A 28 3.50 6.08 5.69
N ILE A 29 3.02 4.83 5.73
CA ILE A 29 3.41 3.79 4.78
C ILE A 29 3.06 4.18 3.34
N ALA A 30 1.81 4.61 3.11
CA ALA A 30 1.33 4.99 1.78
C ALA A 30 2.15 6.14 1.19
N SER A 31 2.45 7.17 2.00
CA SER A 31 3.29 8.31 1.63
C SER A 31 4.72 7.87 1.29
N HIS A 32 5.31 6.99 2.10
CA HIS A 32 6.66 6.48 1.86
C HIS A 32 6.74 5.70 0.54
N ILE A 33 5.81 4.77 0.30
CA ILE A 33 5.75 4.01 -0.95
C ILE A 33 5.55 4.96 -2.14
N LYS A 34 4.60 5.91 -2.06
CA LYS A 34 4.36 6.89 -3.12
C LYS A 34 5.61 7.71 -3.48
N LYS A 35 6.37 8.13 -2.47
CA LYS A 35 7.53 9.01 -2.63
C LYS A 35 8.76 8.30 -3.16
N PHE A 36 9.02 7.07 -2.70
CA PHE A 36 10.29 6.38 -2.94
C PHE A 36 10.21 5.23 -3.94
N TRP A 37 9.02 4.72 -4.26
CA TRP A 37 8.88 3.66 -5.26
C TRP A 37 8.60 4.24 -6.65
N ASP A 38 9.33 3.69 -7.63
CA ASP A 38 9.08 3.93 -9.04
C ASP A 38 7.62 3.58 -9.43
N PRO A 39 6.98 4.31 -10.36
CA PRO A 39 5.64 3.99 -10.83
C PRO A 39 5.41 2.52 -11.17
N ARG A 40 6.37 1.83 -11.79
CA ARG A 40 6.25 0.42 -12.17
C ARG A 40 6.20 -0.51 -10.97
N MET A 41 6.91 -0.19 -9.89
CA MET A 41 6.84 -0.96 -8.64
C MET A 41 5.48 -0.81 -7.99
N ARG A 42 4.90 0.39 -8.02
CA ARG A 42 3.56 0.67 -7.50
C ARG A 42 2.50 -0.09 -8.30
N GLU A 43 2.60 -0.10 -9.61
CA GLU A 43 1.69 -0.88 -10.46
C GLU A 43 1.80 -2.39 -10.21
N ALA A 44 3.01 -2.90 -10.05
CA ALA A 44 3.23 -4.31 -9.76
C ALA A 44 2.62 -4.72 -8.40
N ILE A 45 2.75 -3.90 -7.35
CA ILE A 45 2.16 -4.23 -6.05
C ILE A 45 0.63 -4.05 -6.04
N PHE A 46 0.08 -3.13 -6.83
CA PHE A 46 -1.37 -3.04 -7.04
C PHE A 46 -1.90 -4.28 -7.78
N ALA A 47 -1.24 -4.73 -8.85
CA ALA A 47 -1.64 -5.97 -9.51
C ALA A 47 -1.55 -7.19 -8.58
N TYR A 48 -0.61 -7.19 -7.64
CA TYR A 48 -0.49 -8.24 -6.63
C TYR A 48 -1.61 -8.21 -5.58
N ILE A 49 -2.03 -7.01 -5.14
CA ILE A 49 -3.15 -6.89 -4.18
C ILE A 49 -4.47 -7.36 -4.79
N ASP A 50 -4.67 -7.13 -6.10
CA ASP A 50 -5.84 -7.60 -6.85
C ASP A 50 -5.93 -9.13 -6.94
N GLN A 51 -4.81 -9.83 -6.73
CA GLN A 51 -4.74 -11.29 -6.67
C GLN A 51 -4.89 -11.83 -5.24
N GLY A 52 -5.15 -10.97 -4.24
CA GLY A 52 -5.33 -11.33 -2.83
C GLY A 52 -4.30 -10.69 -1.90
N GLY A 53 -3.10 -10.38 -2.41
CA GLY A 53 -2.05 -9.70 -1.65
C GLY A 53 -1.49 -10.51 -0.49
N ASP A 54 -1.33 -11.82 -0.66
CA ASP A 54 -0.86 -12.72 0.38
C ASP A 54 0.52 -12.32 0.93
N GLY A 55 0.71 -12.51 2.23
CA GLY A 55 1.97 -12.18 2.91
C GLY A 55 2.22 -10.69 3.15
N LEU A 56 1.35 -9.78 2.70
CA LEU A 56 1.39 -8.38 3.13
C LEU A 56 0.90 -8.22 4.57
N ASP A 57 1.62 -7.43 5.35
CA ASP A 57 1.17 -6.99 6.66
C ASP A 57 -0.17 -6.22 6.55
N PRO A 58 -1.11 -6.35 7.50
CA PRO A 58 -2.42 -5.71 7.41
C PRO A 58 -2.36 -4.19 7.18
N TYR A 59 -1.48 -3.47 7.88
CA TYR A 59 -1.37 -2.02 7.71
C TYR A 59 -0.73 -1.64 6.37
N VAL A 60 0.18 -2.49 5.87
CA VAL A 60 0.80 -2.31 4.56
C VAL A 60 -0.22 -2.56 3.45
N LYS A 61 -1.05 -3.61 3.58
CA LYS A 61 -2.13 -3.93 2.65
C LYS A 61 -3.11 -2.77 2.57
N GLU A 62 -3.54 -2.24 3.71
CA GLU A 62 -4.43 -1.07 3.79
C GLU A 62 -3.80 0.17 3.14
N ALA A 63 -2.52 0.46 3.43
CA ALA A 63 -1.81 1.58 2.84
C ALA A 63 -1.70 1.49 1.30
N ILE A 64 -1.48 0.29 0.76
CA ILE A 64 -1.41 0.07 -0.68
C ILE A 64 -2.80 0.23 -1.33
N LEU A 65 -3.87 -0.27 -0.69
CA LEU A 65 -5.24 -0.06 -1.16
C LEU A 65 -5.59 1.43 -1.18
N HIS A 66 -5.34 2.14 -0.09
CA HIS A 66 -5.56 3.58 -0.01
C HIS A 66 -4.80 4.34 -1.11
N LEU A 67 -3.53 3.97 -1.35
CA LEU A 67 -2.74 4.57 -2.42
C LEU A 67 -3.29 4.27 -3.83
N LYS A 68 -3.84 3.06 -4.04
CA LYS A 68 -4.49 2.66 -5.30
C LYS A 68 -5.77 3.46 -5.55
N GLU A 69 -6.60 3.64 -4.53
CA GLU A 69 -7.83 4.44 -4.62
C GLU A 69 -7.55 5.90 -4.96
N VAL A 70 -6.56 6.51 -4.31
CA VAL A 70 -6.14 7.90 -4.60
C VAL A 70 -5.58 8.05 -6.02
N LYS A 71 -4.97 6.99 -6.60
CA LYS A 71 -4.53 6.99 -8.01
C LYS A 71 -5.73 6.97 -8.97
N ASN A 72 -6.87 6.42 -8.56
CA ASN A 72 -8.05 6.24 -9.40
C ASN A 72 -9.26 7.07 -8.89
N PRO A 73 -9.19 8.42 -8.93
CA PRO A 73 -10.25 9.28 -8.39
C PRO A 73 -11.58 9.16 -9.15
N ALA A 74 -11.62 8.46 -10.30
CA ALA A 74 -12.83 8.27 -11.09
C ALA A 74 -13.84 7.27 -10.49
N GLU A 75 -13.44 6.49 -9.48
CA GLU A 75 -14.29 5.47 -8.83
C GLU A 75 -14.62 5.79 -7.36
N THR A 76 -14.05 6.87 -6.80
CA THR A 76 -14.27 7.28 -5.41
C THR A 76 -15.55 8.12 -5.28
N SER A 77 -16.68 7.51 -5.61
CA SER A 77 -18.02 8.01 -5.32
C SER A 77 -18.99 6.83 -5.35
N PHE A 78 -19.22 6.22 -4.19
CA PHE A 78 -20.52 5.78 -3.66
C PHE A 78 -20.36 4.71 -2.56
N GLN A 79 -20.40 5.17 -1.30
CA GLN A 79 -20.97 4.49 -0.13
C GLN A 79 -20.94 5.54 0.99
N GLY A 80 -22.01 6.20 1.42
CA GLY A 80 -23.42 5.89 1.29
C GLY A 80 -23.98 5.36 2.63
N THR A 81 -24.03 6.22 3.65
CA THR A 81 -25.15 6.48 4.59
C THR A 81 -24.79 7.69 5.45
#